data_AF-A0A7V6BDG8-F1
#
_entry.id   AF-A0A7V6BDG8-F1
#
_cell.length_a   1.000
_cell.length_b   1.000
_cell.length_c   1.000
_cell.angle_alpha   90.00
_cell.angle_beta   90.00
_cell.angle_gamma   90.00
#
_symmetry.space_group_name_H-M   'P 1'
#
loop_
_entity.id
_entity.type
_entity.pdbx_description
1 polymer ?
#
loop_
_entity_poly.entity_id
_entity_poly.type
_entity_poly.pdbx_seq_one_letter_code
_entity_poly.pdbx_strand_id
1 'polypeptide(L)'
;CAAHTFPNIQIRNPSAIVEHEASTTKIGEDQLFYCKQRGLSQQDAVNLIVNGYCKEVLNKLPMEFAVEARKLLEVSLDGSVG
;
A
#
# COMPACT_ATOMS: atom_id res chain seq x y z
N CYS A 1 -15.00 -0.40 -3.60
CA CYS A 1 -14.01 -0.27 -4.71
C CYS A 1 -13.63 -1.62 -5.28
N ALA A 2 -13.29 -1.64 -6.57
CA ALA A 2 -12.69 -2.77 -7.27
C ALA A 2 -11.23 -2.45 -7.62
N ALA A 3 -10.34 -3.43 -7.51
CA ALA A 3 -8.96 -3.35 -7.95
C ALA A 3 -8.78 -4.33 -9.12
N HIS A 4 -8.28 -3.84 -10.26
CA HIS A 4 -8.10 -4.64 -11.46
C HIS A 4 -6.62 -4.67 -11.83
N THR A 5 -6.09 -5.85 -12.17
CA THR A 5 -4.68 -6.06 -12.54
C THR A 5 -4.63 -6.89 -13.82
N PHE A 6 -3.98 -6.37 -14.86
CA PHE A 6 -3.91 -7.00 -16.19
C PHE A 6 -2.44 -7.16 -16.62
N PRO A 7 -1.75 -8.23 -16.19
CA PRO A 7 -0.36 -8.45 -16.59
C PRO A 7 -0.27 -8.90 -18.06
N ASN A 8 0.77 -8.45 -18.76
CA ASN A 8 1.14 -8.93 -20.08
C ASN A 8 2.60 -9.36 -20.08
N ILE A 9 2.86 -10.62 -20.45
CA ILE A 9 4.22 -11.18 -20.46
C ILE A 9 4.48 -11.70 -21.89
N GLN A 10 5.46 -11.10 -22.58
CA GLN A 10 5.91 -11.54 -23.89
C GLN A 10 7.37 -11.94 -23.82
N ILE A 11 7.65 -13.23 -24.05
CA ILE A 11 8.99 -13.80 -23.93
C ILE A 11 9.43 -14.28 -25.31
N ARG A 12 10.57 -13.76 -25.79
CA ARG A 12 11.18 -14.16 -27.07
C ARG A 12 12.55 -14.83 -26.88
N ASN A 13 12.80 -15.33 -25.66
CA ASN A 13 14.03 -16.02 -25.31
C ASN A 13 13.69 -17.38 -24.66
N PRO A 14 14.13 -18.51 -25.24
CA PRO A 14 13.81 -19.84 -24.74
C PRO A 14 14.49 -20.21 -23.41
N SER A 15 15.53 -19.49 -22.98
CA SER A 15 16.20 -19.75 -21.70
C SER A 15 15.77 -18.77 -20.59
N ALA A 16 14.73 -17.96 -20.82
CA ALA A 16 14.27 -16.99 -19.83
C ALA A 16 13.51 -17.68 -18.69
N ILE A 17 13.76 -17.22 -17.46
CA ILE A 17 12.98 -17.56 -16.28
C ILE A 17 12.23 -16.30 -15.87
N VAL A 18 10.89 -16.38 -15.81
CA VAL A 18 10.03 -15.24 -15.54
C VAL A 18 8.96 -15.64 -14.55
N GLU A 19 8.80 -14.85 -13.49
CA GLU A 19 7.75 -15.01 -12.48
C GLU A 19 6.97 -13.69 -12.34
N HIS A 20 5.67 -13.80 -12.11
CA HIS A 20 4.80 -12.66 -11.85
C HIS A 20 3.89 -12.98 -10.67
N GLU A 21 3.84 -12.06 -9.71
CA GLU A 21 2.93 -12.12 -8.58
C GLU A 21 2.04 -10.88 -8.54
N ALA A 22 0.78 -11.09 -8.21
CA ALA A 22 -0.18 -10.04 -7.93
C ALA A 22 -1.06 -10.45 -6.75
N SER A 23 -1.18 -9.55 -5.77
CA SER A 23 -1.96 -9.77 -4.56
C SER A 23 -2.92 -8.62 -4.34
N THR A 24 -4.17 -8.92 -3.95
CA THR A 24 -5.17 -7.92 -3.57
C THR A 24 -5.44 -8.03 -2.09
N THR A 25 -5.34 -6.91 -1.38
CA THR A 25 -5.59 -6.85 0.07
C THR A 25 -6.61 -5.77 0.38
N LYS A 26 -7.43 -5.99 1.40
CA LYS A 26 -8.30 -4.99 2.01
C LYS A 26 -7.89 -4.83 3.47
N ILE A 27 -8.07 -3.63 4.01
CA ILE A 27 -7.89 -3.39 5.44
C ILE A 27 -9.00 -4.15 6.19
N GLY A 28 -8.61 -5.06 7.07
CA GLY A 28 -9.56 -5.86 7.85
C GLY A 28 -10.22 -5.05 8.97
N GLU A 29 -11.50 -5.32 9.25
CA GLU A 29 -12.22 -4.68 10.35
C GLU A 29 -11.57 -4.99 11.71
N ASP A 30 -11.09 -6.22 11.91
CA ASP A 30 -10.37 -6.63 13.13
C ASP A 30 -9.06 -5.86 13.32
N GLN A 31 -8.34 -5.56 12.23
CA GLN A 31 -7.11 -4.77 12.28
C GLN A 31 -7.42 -3.32 12.71
N LEU A 32 -8.47 -2.74 12.14
CA LEU A 32 -8.93 -1.41 12.53
C LEU A 32 -9.45 -1.39 13.97
N PHE A 33 -10.21 -2.40 14.38
CA PHE A 33 -10.71 -2.53 15.74
C PHE A 33 -9.57 -2.61 16.75
N TYR A 34 -8.56 -3.43 16.46
CA TYR A 34 -7.37 -3.58 17.30
C TYR A 34 -6.59 -2.27 17.44
N CYS A 35 -6.38 -1.54 16.33
CA CYS A 35 -5.74 -0.23 16.37
C CYS A 35 -6.55 0.78 17.20
N LYS A 36 -7.88 0.81 17.03
CA LYS A 36 -8.79 1.68 17.79
C LYS A 36 -8.78 1.37 19.28
N GLN A 37 -8.76 0.09 19.66
CA GLN A 37 -8.69 -0.33 21.06
C GLN A 37 -7.40 0.15 21.75
N ARG A 38 -6.33 0.39 20.97
CA ARG A 38 -5.07 0.95 21.46
C ARG A 38 -5.03 2.48 21.47
N GLY A 39 -6.17 3.13 21.25
CA GLY A 39 -6.31 4.59 21.32
C GLY A 39 -5.95 5.32 20.02
N LEU A 40 -5.73 4.60 18.91
CA LEU A 40 -5.58 5.24 17.61
C LEU A 40 -6.94 5.67 17.07
N SER A 41 -7.01 6.84 16.45
CA SER A 41 -8.19 7.20 15.67
C SER A 41 -8.33 6.25 14.48
N GLN A 42 -9.53 6.17 13.89
CA GLN A 42 -9.72 5.37 12.68
C GLN A 42 -8.79 5.83 11.55
N GLN A 43 -8.58 7.14 11.42
CA GLN A 43 -7.70 7.71 10.41
C GLN A 43 -6.23 7.32 10.66
N ASP A 44 -5.77 7.44 11.91
CA ASP A 44 -4.39 7.05 12.27
C ASP A 44 -4.16 5.55 12.06
N ALA A 45 -5.16 4.72 12.33
CA ALA A 45 -5.12 3.29 12.08
C ALA A 45 -4.98 2.97 10.58
N VAL A 46 -5.78 3.63 9.72
CA VAL A 46 -5.69 3.48 8.26
C VAL A 46 -4.33 3.95 7.76
N ASN A 47 -3.88 5.13 8.18
CA ASN A 47 -2.58 5.69 7.80
C ASN A 47 -1.43 4.76 8.19
N LEU A 48 -1.45 4.20 9.40
CA LEU A 48 -0.46 3.24 9.87
C LEU A 48 -0.39 1.99 8.96
N ILE A 49 -1.55 1.41 8.63
CA ILE A 49 -1.63 0.17 7.84
C ILE A 49 -1.19 0.43 6.39
N VAL A 50 -1.65 1.52 5.76
CA VAL A 50 -1.28 1.86 4.38
C VAL A 50 0.20 2.24 4.28
N ASN A 51 0.73 3.01 5.24
CA ASN A 51 2.16 3.32 5.28
C ASN A 51 3.01 2.05 5.45
N GLY A 52 2.56 1.09 6.26
CA GLY A 52 3.18 -0.21 6.40
C GLY A 52 3.20 -1.00 5.08
N TYR A 53 2.09 -1.02 4.36
CA TYR A 53 1.96 -1.67 3.05
C TYR A 53 2.89 -1.05 2.00
N CYS A 54 3.00 0.28 1.96
CA CYS A 54 3.85 1.01 0.99
C CYS A 54 5.33 1.09 1.41
N LYS A 55 5.70 0.61 2.61
CA LYS A 55 7.01 0.86 3.22
C LYS A 55 8.19 0.45 2.34
N GLU A 56 8.15 -0.74 1.75
CA GLU A 56 9.25 -1.25 0.93
C GLU A 56 9.46 -0.45 -0.35
N VAL A 57 8.38 0.07 -0.93
CA VAL A 57 8.44 0.93 -2.12
C VAL A 57 9.00 2.30 -1.74
N LEU A 58 8.49 2.90 -0.67
CA LEU A 58 8.93 4.21 -0.20
C LEU A 58 10.40 4.22 0.25
N ASN A 59 10.89 3.11 0.80
CA ASN A 59 12.28 2.97 1.21
C ASN A 59 13.27 2.89 0.02
N LYS A 60 12.78 2.67 -1.21
CA LYS A 60 13.62 2.72 -2.42
C LYS A 60 13.78 4.15 -2.96
N LEU A 61 12.99 5.10 -2.47
CA LEU A 61 13.13 6.50 -2.83
C LEU A 61 14.27 7.14 -2.02
N PRO A 62 14.98 8.12 -2.59
CA PRO A 62 15.89 8.95 -1.80
C PRO A 62 15.14 9.59 -0.63
N MET A 63 15.80 9.71 0.52
CA MET A 63 15.19 10.09 1.80
C MET A 63 14.34 11.37 1.71
N GLU A 64 14.80 12.36 0.97
CA GLU A 64 14.10 13.62 0.74
C GLU A 64 12.73 13.45 0.06
N PHE A 65 12.63 12.53 -0.92
CA PHE A 65 11.37 12.22 -1.60
C PHE A 65 10.50 11.25 -0.81
N ALA A 66 11.11 10.32 -0.06
CA ALA A 66 10.38 9.36 0.76
C ALA A 66 9.56 10.04 1.86
N VAL A 67 10.10 11.11 2.46
CA VAL A 67 9.39 11.90 3.49
C VAL A 67 8.20 12.65 2.88
N GLU A 68 8.38 13.25 1.70
CA GLU A 68 7.31 14.00 1.04
C GLU A 68 6.19 13.07 0.53
N ALA A 69 6.56 11.93 -0.06
CA ALA A 69 5.60 10.94 -0.53
C ALA A 69 4.71 10.37 0.59
N ARG A 70 5.28 10.18 1.80
CA ARG A 70 4.50 9.77 2.99
C ARG A 70 3.46 10.81 3.39
N LYS A 71 3.84 12.08 3.44
CA LYS A 71 2.93 13.18 3.80
C LYS A 71 1.80 13.33 2.78
N LEU A 72 2.12 13.28 1.49
CA LEU A 72 1.10 13.36 0.43
C LEU A 72 0.12 12.19 0.49
N LEU A 73 0.60 10.99 0.82
CA LEU A 73 -0.22 9.80 0.97
C LEU A 73 -1.19 9.93 2.16
N GLU A 74 -0.73 10.46 3.29
CA GLU A 74 -1.56 10.74 4.47
C GLU A 74 -2.66 11.76 4.17
N VAL A 75 -2.33 12.87 3.48
CA VAL A 75 -3.30 13.90 3.08
C VAL A 75 -4.31 13.35 2.08
N SER A 76 -3.89 12.51 1.13
CA SER A 76 -4.79 11.91 0.13
C SER A 76 -5.80 10.94 0.76
N LEU A 77 -5.43 10.31 1.88
CA LEU A 77 -6.32 9.45 2.65
C LEU A 77 -7.29 10.25 3.53
N ASP A 78 -6.95 11.48 3.90
CA ASP A 78 -7.82 12.36 4.67
C ASP A 78 -8.92 12.93 3.75
N GLY A 79 -10.15 12.42 3.89
CA GLY A 79 -11.31 12.83 3.07
C GLY A 79 -11.68 11.92 1.90
N SER A 80 -10.86 10.91 1.56
CA SER A 80 -11.16 9.91 0.52
C SER A 80 -11.77 8.62 1.06
N VAL A 81 -11.77 8.44 2.38
CA VAL A 81 -12.28 7.24 3.06
C VAL A 81 -13.53 7.64 3.86
N GLY A 82 -14.68 7.56 3.19
CA GLY A 82 -16.01 7.88 3.70
C GLY A 82 -17.09 7.33 2.77
#